data_AF-A0AAD8XYU0-F1
#
_entry.id   AF-A0AAD8XYU0-F1
#
_cell.length_a   1.000
_cell.length_b   1.000
_cell.length_c   1.000
_cell.angle_alpha   90.00
_cell.angle_beta   90.00
_cell.angle_gamma   90.00
#
_symmetry.space_group_name_H-M   'P 1'
#
loop_
_entity.id
_entity.type
_entity.pdbx_description
1 polymer ?
#
loop_
_entity_poly.entity_id
_entity_poly.type
_entity_poly.pdbx_seq_one_letter_code
_entity_poly.pdbx_strand_id
1 'polypeptide(L)'
;MQKMAKRKIVWWEETGTLVSLGDLEDSETARRILGQTVKDIMTRVPVTVTTNDMMKTAAEVMAKHRLHALPVVDAKRGNLVGIITAKDVMRDVMRTAKHCLPAENNFSQDMADIVAP
;
A
#
# COMPACT_ATOMS: atom_id res chain seq x y z
N MET A 1 9.28 -59.07 12.16
CA MET A 1 7.96 -59.01 12.83
C MET A 1 8.22 -58.37 14.20
N GLN A 2 7.78 -57.17 14.60
CA GLN A 2 6.94 -56.10 14.08
C GLN A 2 7.51 -54.74 14.55
N LYS A 3 7.61 -53.81 13.59
CA LYS A 3 7.39 -52.35 13.64
C LYS A 3 7.69 -51.58 14.95
N MET A 4 8.86 -50.95 14.99
CA MET A 4 9.03 -49.59 15.52
C MET A 4 9.14 -48.61 14.36
N ALA A 5 8.42 -47.48 14.42
CA ALA A 5 8.70 -46.18 13.79
C ALA A 5 7.38 -45.51 13.39
N LYS A 6 7.17 -44.21 13.50
CA LYS A 6 7.88 -43.06 14.07
C LYS A 6 6.79 -41.98 14.04
N ARG A 7 6.72 -41.15 15.08
CA ARG A 7 5.87 -39.96 15.14
C ARG A 7 6.02 -39.16 13.85
N LYS A 8 4.91 -38.85 13.19
CA LYS A 8 4.86 -38.09 11.93
C LYS A 8 5.19 -36.63 12.26
N ILE A 9 6.48 -36.33 12.28
CA ILE A 9 7.04 -35.00 12.34
C ILE A 9 6.67 -34.33 11.01
N VAL A 10 5.76 -33.36 11.05
CA VAL A 10 5.44 -32.49 9.92
C VAL A 10 6.56 -31.47 9.85
N TRP A 11 7.43 -31.63 8.85
CA TRP A 11 8.50 -30.68 8.54
C TRP A 11 7.92 -29.50 7.77
N TRP A 12 8.26 -28.28 8.20
CA TRP A 12 7.93 -27.02 7.56
C TRP A 12 9.11 -26.62 6.66
N GLU A 13 9.23 -27.23 5.49
CA GLU A 13 10.14 -26.74 4.44
C GLU A 13 9.47 -26.95 3.09
N GLU A 14 8.91 -25.87 2.55
CA GLU A 14 9.19 -25.35 1.19
C GLU A 14 8.15 -24.33 0.71
N THR A 15 6.94 -24.27 1.29
CA THR A 15 5.97 -23.22 0.94
C THR A 15 5.20 -22.78 2.18
N GLY A 16 5.52 -21.61 2.71
CA GLY A 16 5.00 -21.11 3.97
C GLY A 16 3.53 -20.72 3.95
N THR A 17 2.60 -21.63 3.66
CA THR A 17 1.17 -21.42 3.88
C THR A 17 0.47 -22.75 4.19
N LEU A 18 0.01 -22.88 5.43
CA LEU A 18 -0.81 -24.00 5.88
C LEU A 18 -2.27 -23.60 5.64
N VAL A 19 -2.83 -24.02 4.50
CA VAL A 19 -4.26 -23.88 4.23
C VAL A 19 -4.96 -25.13 4.76
N SER A 20 -5.88 -24.95 5.71
CA SER A 20 -6.74 -26.04 6.19
C SER A 20 -7.57 -26.55 5.01
N LEU A 21 -7.48 -27.84 4.72
CA LEU A 21 -8.16 -28.50 3.59
C LEU A 21 -9.69 -28.67 3.82
N GLY A 22 -10.27 -27.95 4.80
CA GLY A 22 -11.68 -28.04 5.17
C GLY A 22 -12.59 -27.01 4.51
N ASP A 23 -12.06 -25.94 3.91
CA ASP A 23 -12.85 -24.81 3.38
C ASP A 23 -12.89 -24.76 1.83
N LEU A 24 -12.44 -25.82 1.15
CA LEU A 24 -12.36 -25.92 -0.30
C LEU A 24 -13.56 -26.67 -0.88
N GLU A 25 -14.76 -26.09 -0.79
CA GLU A 25 -15.93 -26.61 -1.53
C GLU A 25 -16.04 -26.04 -2.96
N ASP A 26 -15.23 -25.05 -3.34
CA ASP A 26 -15.21 -24.49 -4.70
C ASP A 26 -13.89 -24.79 -5.43
N SER A 27 -13.78 -26.00 -5.97
CA SER A 27 -12.63 -26.48 -6.75
C SER A 27 -12.27 -25.57 -7.94
N GLU A 28 -13.25 -24.86 -8.48
CA GLU A 28 -13.08 -23.96 -9.62
C GLU A 28 -12.44 -22.62 -9.22
N THR A 29 -12.88 -22.04 -8.10
CA THR A 29 -12.33 -20.78 -7.57
C THR A 29 -10.88 -20.95 -7.10
N ALA A 30 -10.59 -22.05 -6.40
CA ALA A 30 -9.24 -22.39 -5.96
C ALA A 30 -8.30 -22.62 -7.16
N ARG A 31 -8.78 -23.33 -8.19
CA ARG A 31 -8.02 -23.55 -9.43
C ARG A 31 -7.74 -22.24 -10.18
N ARG A 32 -8.67 -21.29 -10.16
CA ARG A 32 -8.52 -19.97 -10.79
C ARG A 32 -7.44 -19.12 -10.11
N ILE A 33 -7.33 -19.20 -8.79
CA ILE A 33 -6.35 -18.43 -8.01
C ILE A 33 -4.98 -19.11 -8.00
N LEU A 34 -4.94 -20.44 -7.80
CA LEU A 34 -3.69 -21.21 -7.67
C LEU A 34 -3.02 -21.52 -9.01
N GLY A 35 -3.76 -21.49 -10.12
CA GLY A 35 -3.25 -21.79 -11.47
C GLY A 35 -2.77 -20.59 -12.28
N GLN A 36 -2.99 -19.37 -11.79
CA GLN A 36 -2.59 -18.13 -12.48
C GLN A 36 -1.20 -17.69 -12.03
N THR A 37 -0.37 -17.27 -12.99
CA THR A 37 0.93 -16.67 -12.67
C THR A 37 0.77 -15.18 -12.36
N VAL A 38 1.72 -14.60 -11.63
CA VAL A 38 1.75 -13.13 -11.38
C VAL A 38 1.68 -12.34 -12.69
N LYS A 39 2.32 -12.86 -13.75
CA LYS A 39 2.32 -12.26 -15.08
C LYS A 39 0.92 -12.17 -15.70
N ASP A 40 0.03 -13.10 -15.37
CA ASP A 40 -1.33 -13.14 -15.90
C ASP A 40 -2.25 -12.12 -15.21
N ILE A 41 -1.92 -11.73 -13.98
CA ILE A 41 -2.74 -10.84 -13.13
C ILE A 41 -2.23 -9.39 -13.18
N MET A 42 -0.92 -9.19 -13.32
CA MET A 42 -0.31 -7.85 -13.23
C MET A 42 -0.70 -6.91 -14.37
N THR A 43 -0.84 -5.62 -14.05
CA THR A 43 -0.95 -4.56 -15.06
C THR A 43 0.38 -4.43 -15.81
N ARG A 44 0.35 -4.65 -17.14
CA ARG A 44 1.57 -4.66 -17.98
C ARG A 44 2.30 -3.32 -18.05
N VAL A 45 1.54 -2.22 -18.07
CA VAL A 45 2.07 -0.85 -18.12
C VAL A 45 1.48 -0.09 -16.93
N PRO A 46 2.12 -0.15 -15.75
CA PRO A 46 1.65 0.57 -14.59
C PRO A 46 1.80 2.08 -14.82
N VAL A 47 0.88 2.85 -14.24
CA VAL A 47 1.06 4.31 -14.13
C VAL A 47 2.15 4.57 -13.11
N THR A 48 3.17 5.33 -13.49
CA THR A 48 4.33 5.66 -12.66
C THR A 48 4.47 7.16 -12.48
N VAL A 49 5.22 7.54 -11.45
CA VAL A 49 5.69 8.92 -11.24
C VAL A 49 7.21 8.92 -11.17
N THR A 50 7.83 10.06 -11.40
CA THR A 50 9.27 10.22 -11.37
C THR A 50 9.74 10.78 -10.03
N THR A 51 11.02 10.61 -9.73
CA THR A 51 11.66 11.21 -8.54
C THR A 51 11.66 12.75 -8.54
N ASN A 52 11.40 13.39 -9.68
CA ASN A 52 11.34 14.85 -9.82
C ASN A 52 9.91 15.39 -9.67
N ASP A 53 8.90 14.52 -9.66
CA ASP A 53 7.51 14.94 -9.53
C ASP A 53 7.19 15.39 -8.11
N MET A 54 6.34 16.41 -8.00
CA MET A 54 5.86 16.87 -6.70
C MET A 54 4.90 15.86 -6.08
N MET A 55 4.84 15.83 -4.74
CA MET A 55 3.88 15.02 -3.99
C MET A 55 2.43 15.25 -4.44
N LYS A 56 2.08 16.50 -4.77
CA LYS A 56 0.78 16.89 -5.32
C LYS A 56 0.46 16.14 -6.62
N THR A 57 1.42 16.04 -7.53
CA THR A 57 1.25 15.32 -8.81
C THR A 57 0.96 13.85 -8.55
N ALA A 58 1.68 13.21 -7.62
CA ALA A 58 1.42 11.82 -7.24
C ALA A 58 0.00 11.66 -6.66
N ALA A 59 -0.46 12.57 -5.81
CA ALA A 59 -1.81 12.56 -5.25
C ALA A 59 -2.90 12.72 -6.33
N GLU A 60 -2.70 13.62 -7.29
CA GLU A 60 -3.62 13.83 -8.42
C GLU A 60 -3.70 12.60 -9.31
N VAL A 61 -2.56 11.98 -9.63
CA VAL A 61 -2.49 10.74 -10.41
C VAL A 61 -3.20 9.59 -9.69
N MET A 62 -2.95 9.42 -8.38
CA MET A 62 -3.65 8.44 -7.55
C MET A 62 -5.16 8.65 -7.59
N ALA A 63 -5.63 9.88 -7.38
CA ALA A 63 -7.06 10.21 -7.39
C ALA A 63 -7.71 9.97 -8.75
N LYS A 64 -7.04 10.42 -9.83
CA LYS A 64 -7.52 10.27 -11.21
C LYS A 64 -7.66 8.81 -11.62
N HIS A 65 -6.68 7.99 -11.29
CA HIS A 65 -6.64 6.58 -11.68
C HIS A 65 -7.23 5.63 -10.62
N ARG A 66 -7.73 6.16 -9.49
CA ARG A 66 -8.23 5.40 -8.33
C ARG A 66 -7.21 4.37 -7.83
N LEU A 67 -5.95 4.77 -7.76
CA LEU A 67 -4.82 3.94 -7.30
C LEU A 67 -4.42 4.32 -5.88
N HIS A 68 -4.06 3.32 -5.08
CA HIS A 68 -3.58 3.53 -3.70
C HIS A 68 -2.06 3.57 -3.59
N ALA A 69 -1.35 3.16 -4.64
CA ALA A 69 0.11 3.16 -4.70
C ALA A 69 0.58 3.41 -6.13
N LEU A 70 1.73 4.07 -6.25
CA LEU A 70 2.40 4.33 -7.52
C LEU A 70 3.88 3.92 -7.41
N PRO A 71 4.42 3.22 -8.43
CA PRO A 71 5.86 3.04 -8.55
C PRO A 71 6.52 4.37 -8.88
N VAL A 72 7.63 4.65 -8.20
CA VAL A 72 8.49 5.82 -8.46
C VAL A 72 9.67 5.35 -9.30
N VAL A 73 9.85 5.94 -10.49
CA VAL A 73 10.93 5.60 -11.42
C VAL A 73 11.92 6.75 -11.56
N ASP A 74 13.17 6.43 -11.90
CA ASP A 74 14.17 7.42 -12.25
C ASP A 74 13.81 8.07 -13.60
N ALA A 75 13.82 9.41 -13.65
CA ALA A 75 13.42 10.15 -14.83
C ALA A 75 14.31 9.92 -16.07
N LYS A 76 15.58 9.52 -15.88
CA LYS A 76 16.54 9.35 -16.99
C LYS A 76 16.62 7.91 -17.46
N ARG A 77 16.64 6.95 -16.53
CA ARG A 77 16.90 5.53 -16.83
C ARG A 77 15.63 4.69 -16.81
N GLY A 78 14.52 5.19 -16.25
CA GLY A 78 13.27 4.45 -16.10
C GLY A 78 13.32 3.31 -15.08
N ASN A 79 14.42 3.23 -14.31
CA ASN A 79 14.59 2.20 -13.28
C ASN A 79 13.65 2.47 -12.11
N LEU A 80 13.08 1.41 -11.53
CA LEU A 80 12.31 1.52 -10.30
C LEU A 80 13.21 2.00 -9.15
N VAL A 81 12.83 3.10 -8.51
CA VAL A 81 13.52 3.69 -7.36
C VAL A 81 12.78 3.36 -6.06
N GLY A 82 11.45 3.28 -6.10
CA GLY A 82 10.66 2.99 -4.91
C GLY A 82 9.17 2.96 -5.18
N ILE A 83 8.39 3.03 -4.10
CA ILE A 83 6.93 3.03 -4.13
C ILE A 83 6.45 4.17 -3.23
N ILE A 84 5.42 4.88 -3.68
CA ILE A 84 4.70 5.83 -2.86
C ILE A 84 3.25 5.40 -2.70
N THR A 85 2.71 5.51 -1.49
CA THR A 85 1.34 5.12 -1.18
C THR A 85 0.49 6.32 -0.75
N ALA A 86 -0.83 6.17 -0.81
CA ALA A 86 -1.77 7.18 -0.30
C ALA A 86 -1.52 7.51 1.18
N LYS A 87 -1.00 6.55 1.97
CA LYS A 87 -0.61 6.77 3.37
C LYS A 87 0.57 7.72 3.50
N ASP A 88 1.52 7.67 2.58
CA ASP A 88 2.69 8.55 2.57
C ASP A 88 2.29 9.98 2.20
N VAL A 89 1.40 10.13 1.21
CA VAL A 89 0.77 11.42 0.86
C VAL A 89 0.05 12.01 2.08
N MET A 90 -0.79 11.22 2.76
CA MET A 90 -1.51 11.69 3.95
C MET A 90 -0.55 12.10 5.08
N ARG A 91 0.52 11.33 5.28
CA ARG A 91 1.55 11.64 6.28
C ARG A 91 2.25 12.95 5.97
N ASP A 92 2.56 13.20 4.70
CA ASP A 92 3.19 14.44 4.25
C ASP A 92 2.29 15.65 4.49
N VAL A 93 1.00 15.55 4.13
CA VAL A 93 0.00 16.59 4.41
C VAL A 93 -0.11 16.86 5.91
N MET A 94 -0.18 15.82 6.75
CA MET A 94 -0.23 15.98 8.20
C MET A 94 1.03 16.64 8.78
N ARG A 95 2.21 16.38 8.20
CA ARG A 95 3.46 17.03 8.63
C ARG A 95 3.46 18.52 8.29
N THR A 96 3.06 18.86 7.07
CA THR A 96 2.99 20.25 6.61
C THR A 96 1.92 21.02 7.40
N ALA A 97 0.75 20.43 7.63
CA ALA A 97 -0.30 21.03 8.43
C ALA A 97 0.17 21.35 9.86
N LYS A 98 0.96 20.49 10.51
CA LYS A 98 1.52 20.79 11.84
C LYS A 98 2.43 22.01 11.89
N HIS A 99 3.07 22.37 10.77
CA HIS A 99 3.94 23.55 10.69
C HIS A 99 3.21 24.82 10.27
N CYS A 100 2.03 24.71 9.65
CA CYS A 100 1.23 25.86 9.21
C CYS A 100 0.00 26.11 10.10
N LEU A 101 -0.38 25.18 10.97
CA LEU A 101 -1.38 25.41 11.99
C LEU A 101 -0.70 26.09 13.17
N PRO A 102 -1.03 27.35 13.48
CA PRO A 102 -0.51 27.99 14.68
C PRO A 102 -0.90 27.12 15.89
N ALA A 103 0.08 26.81 16.74
CA ALA A 103 -0.21 26.53 18.13
C ALA A 103 -0.94 27.76 18.68
N GLU A 104 -1.96 27.56 19.51
CA GLU A 104 -2.80 28.62 20.06
C GLU A 104 -3.57 29.51 19.08
N ASN A 105 -4.66 29.00 18.50
CA ASN A 105 -5.80 29.90 18.31
C ASN A 105 -6.40 30.19 19.68
N ASN A 106 -6.00 31.31 20.29
CA ASN A 106 -6.74 31.89 21.41
C ASN A 106 -8.03 32.49 20.82
N PHE A 107 -8.99 31.64 20.48
CA PHE A 107 -10.28 31.98 19.85
C PHE A 107 -11.04 33.10 20.59
N SER A 108 -10.74 33.30 21.88
CA SER A 108 -11.28 34.38 22.70
C SER A 108 -10.70 35.76 22.37
N GLN A 109 -9.45 35.84 21.91
CA GLN A 109 -8.78 37.10 21.57
C GLN A 109 -9.21 37.59 20.18
N ASP A 110 -9.26 36.68 19.19
CA ASP A 110 -9.64 37.00 17.81
C ASP A 110 -11.09 37.51 17.69
N MET A 111 -11.98 37.08 18.60
CA MET A 111 -13.36 37.58 18.67
C MET A 111 -13.49 38.95 19.33
N ALA A 112 -12.55 39.33 20.20
CA ALA A 112 -12.54 40.65 20.83
C ALA A 112 -12.15 41.75 19.81
N ASP A 113 -11.25 41.44 18.88
CA ASP A 113 -10.78 42.38 17.86
C ASP A 113 -11.80 42.60 16.72
N ILE A 114 -12.79 41.70 16.56
CA ILE A 114 -13.89 41.84 15.59
C ILE A 114 -15.08 42.61 16.18
N VAL A 115 -15.26 42.61 17.50
CA VAL A 115 -16.40 43.22 18.20
C VAL A 115 -16.05 44.57 18.85
N ALA A 116 -14.77 44.94 18.95
CA ALA A 116 -14.36 46.27 19.37
C ALA A 116 -14.45 47.28 18.19
N PRO A 117 -15.06 48.47 18.39
CA PRO A 117 -15.18 49.50 17.36
C PRO A 117 -13.86 50.19 17.00
#